data_AF-A4X2F1-F1
#
_entry.id   AF-A4X2F1-F1
#
_cell.length_a   1.000
_cell.length_b   1.000
_cell.length_c   1.000
_cell.angle_alpha   90.00
_cell.angle_beta   90.00
_cell.angle_gamma   90.00
#
_symmetry.space_group_name_H-M   'P 1'
#
loop_
_entity.id
_entity.type
_entity.pdbx_description
1 polymer ?
#
loop_
_entity_poly.entity_id
_entity_poly.type
_entity_poly.pdbx_seq_one_letter_code
_entity_poly.pdbx_strand_id
1 'polypeptide(L)'
;MVTGGGRGVVSHAGARLLADLADATGLASAFSQALAGLRQRQSGHDPGRIAVDVAVMLADGGEAIADLAVLRNEAALFGPVASDPTAWRLLSQLDESALAELRSARAHAREVAWAQHAEVHGDLPRPTVAGRPVDGLVLDIDATIVICHSEKESATRTWKKTFGFHPLLCFLDNTGEALAGLLREGRAGSNTTADHISVLDQALTQIPDAVRHGTPILLRSDSAGSSHGFLAHIQALREQHLDIRFSVGAAITEPVRAAIRAATGWVPAVDTNGDLREHAEVCEITGLFDAAGWPEGTRFLVRRERPHPGAQLSLFDTLEGWRHQIVATDTPAGSGSVQFLEARHRAHARVEDRIRCGKNTGFGRFPSHVFAINQAWLQLALTGN
;
A
#
# COMPACT_ATOMS: atom_id res chain seq x y z
N MET A 1 13.35 11.38 33.07
CA MET A 1 13.93 12.75 33.00
C MET A 1 15.10 12.68 32.04
N VAL A 2 15.00 13.31 30.86
CA VAL A 2 16.11 13.40 29.88
C VAL A 2 16.95 14.62 30.26
N THR A 3 18.28 14.48 30.35
CA THR A 3 19.18 15.59 30.72
C THR A 3 20.29 15.75 29.68
N GLY A 4 20.67 17.00 29.34
CA GLY A 4 21.64 17.33 28.29
C GLY A 4 23.12 17.15 28.67
N GLY A 5 23.42 16.41 29.74
CA GLY A 5 24.76 16.34 30.35
C GLY A 5 25.75 15.36 29.69
N GLY A 6 25.39 14.71 28.59
CA GLY A 6 26.29 13.82 27.83
C GLY A 6 26.65 12.47 28.51
N ARG A 7 26.09 12.16 29.68
CA ARG A 7 26.15 10.83 30.32
C ARG A 7 24.75 10.21 30.33
N GLY A 8 24.62 8.97 29.87
CA GLY A 8 23.31 8.33 29.66
C GLY A 8 22.58 8.82 28.42
N VAL A 9 23.32 9.11 27.34
CA VAL A 9 22.74 9.42 26.03
C VAL A 9 22.08 8.15 25.51
N VAL A 10 20.77 8.23 25.26
CA VAL A 10 19.99 7.14 24.69
C VAL A 10 19.72 7.46 23.23
N SER A 11 20.31 6.68 22.34
CA SER A 11 20.00 6.75 20.91
C SER A 11 18.63 6.11 20.67
N HIS A 12 17.92 6.52 19.62
CA HIS A 12 16.63 5.92 19.24
C HIS A 12 15.53 5.97 20.32
N ALA A 13 15.60 6.94 21.25
CA ALA A 13 14.57 7.12 22.27
C ALA A 13 13.16 7.35 21.68
N GLY A 14 13.07 7.90 20.45
CA GLY A 14 11.82 8.06 19.72
C GLY A 14 11.14 6.72 19.37
N ALA A 15 11.92 5.65 19.14
CA ALA A 15 11.37 4.32 18.85
C ALA A 15 10.61 3.71 20.04
N ARG A 16 10.85 4.19 21.27
CA ARG A 16 10.05 3.77 22.44
C ARG A 16 8.58 4.14 22.29
N LEU A 17 8.26 5.27 21.66
CA LEU A 17 6.87 5.66 21.42
C LEU A 17 6.11 4.65 20.57
N LEU A 18 6.79 3.94 19.66
CA LEU A 18 6.19 2.88 18.85
C LEU A 18 5.88 1.65 19.70
N ALA A 19 6.76 1.29 20.63
CA ALA A 19 6.49 0.23 21.60
C ALA A 19 5.34 0.60 22.55
N ASP A 20 5.30 1.85 23.01
CA ASP A 20 4.20 2.36 23.85
C ASP A 20 2.87 2.37 23.08
N LEU A 21 2.88 2.73 21.80
CA LEU A 21 1.70 2.66 20.93
C LEU A 21 1.23 1.20 20.75
N ALA A 22 2.15 0.26 20.57
CA ALA A 22 1.82 -1.16 20.48
C ALA A 22 1.21 -1.69 21.78
N ASP A 23 1.67 -1.20 22.93
CA ASP A 23 1.08 -1.57 24.23
C ASP A 23 -0.30 -0.90 24.42
N ALA A 24 -0.43 0.39 24.09
CA ALA A 24 -1.66 1.18 24.27
C ALA A 24 -2.82 0.76 23.34
N THR A 25 -2.50 0.25 22.15
CA THR A 25 -3.48 -0.30 21.18
C THR A 25 -3.79 -1.77 21.42
N GLY A 26 -3.11 -2.42 22.37
CA GLY A 26 -3.24 -3.84 22.66
C GLY A 26 -2.53 -4.77 21.68
N LEU A 27 -1.85 -4.23 20.66
CA LEU A 27 -1.11 -5.00 19.64
C LEU A 27 -0.14 -6.01 20.27
N ALA A 28 0.63 -5.59 21.29
CA ALA A 28 1.59 -6.46 21.94
C ALA A 28 0.92 -7.70 22.56
N SER A 29 -0.18 -7.48 23.28
CA SER A 29 -0.96 -8.57 23.88
C SER A 29 -1.61 -9.48 22.84
N ALA A 30 -2.09 -8.90 21.74
CA ALA A 30 -2.71 -9.64 20.64
C ALA A 30 -1.67 -10.50 19.89
N PHE A 31 -0.45 -9.99 19.66
CA PHE A 31 0.65 -10.78 19.12
C PHE A 31 1.07 -11.91 20.05
N SER A 32 1.10 -11.69 21.36
CA SER A 32 1.40 -12.76 22.34
C SER A 32 0.37 -13.88 22.29
N GLN A 33 -0.92 -13.54 22.13
CA GLN A 33 -2.01 -14.52 21.99
C GLN A 33 -1.91 -15.28 20.66
N ALA A 34 -1.77 -14.55 19.55
CA ALA A 34 -1.62 -15.11 18.20
C ALA A 34 -0.48 -16.13 18.11
N LEU A 35 0.63 -15.86 18.80
CA LEU A 35 1.84 -16.68 18.73
C LEU A 35 2.03 -17.60 19.95
N ALA A 36 1.02 -17.72 20.82
CA ALA A 36 1.11 -18.52 22.05
C ALA A 36 1.48 -19.99 21.78
N GLY A 37 1.01 -20.55 20.66
CA GLY A 37 1.29 -21.93 20.25
C GLY A 37 2.75 -22.22 19.89
N LEU A 38 3.54 -21.18 19.56
CA LEU A 38 4.97 -21.31 19.24
C LEU A 38 5.84 -21.37 20.51
N ARG A 39 5.27 -21.09 21.68
CA ARG A 39 6.00 -21.05 22.94
C ARG A 39 6.27 -22.46 23.46
N GLN A 40 7.49 -22.95 23.30
CA GLN A 40 7.93 -24.18 23.98
C GLN A 40 8.16 -23.90 25.47
N ARG A 41 7.79 -24.87 26.35
CA ARG A 41 7.92 -24.74 27.81
C ARG A 41 9.35 -24.28 28.16
N GLN A 42 9.45 -23.15 28.87
CA GLN A 42 10.68 -22.47 29.31
C GLN A 42 11.38 -21.51 28.31
N SER A 43 10.75 -21.04 27.23
CA SER A 43 11.33 -19.88 26.51
C SER A 43 11.35 -18.63 27.42
N GLY A 44 12.52 -18.03 27.58
CA GLY A 44 12.71 -16.79 28.35
C GLY A 44 12.08 -15.56 27.69
N HIS A 45 11.80 -15.62 26.39
CA HIS A 45 11.13 -14.57 25.63
C HIS A 45 9.76 -15.03 25.13
N ASP A 46 8.80 -14.11 25.17
CA ASP A 46 7.49 -14.26 24.58
C ASP A 46 7.53 -14.02 23.05
N PRO A 47 7.06 -14.95 22.20
CA PRO A 47 7.06 -14.79 20.75
C PRO A 47 6.37 -13.51 20.26
N GLY A 48 5.24 -13.12 20.87
CA GLY A 48 4.54 -11.89 20.54
C GLY A 48 5.39 -10.66 20.79
N ARG A 49 6.05 -10.61 21.96
CA ARG A 49 6.98 -9.52 22.27
C ARG A 49 8.13 -9.42 21.28
N ILE A 50 8.73 -10.54 20.86
CA ILE A 50 9.79 -10.53 19.85
C ILE A 50 9.27 -9.96 18.52
N ALA A 51 8.06 -10.32 18.10
CA ALA A 51 7.45 -9.78 16.88
C ALA A 51 7.24 -8.26 16.97
N VAL A 52 6.81 -7.74 18.13
CA VAL A 52 6.73 -6.29 18.38
C VAL A 52 8.10 -5.64 18.32
N ASP A 53 9.11 -6.19 19.00
CA ASP A 53 10.46 -5.63 19.01
C ASP A 53 11.05 -5.59 17.58
N VAL A 54 10.78 -6.61 16.75
CA VAL A 54 11.14 -6.60 15.33
C VAL A 54 10.38 -5.49 14.58
N ALA A 55 9.07 -5.35 14.75
CA ALA A 55 8.30 -4.29 14.10
C ALA A 55 8.79 -2.88 14.50
N VAL A 56 9.12 -2.67 15.77
CA VAL A 56 9.71 -1.40 16.27
C VAL A 56 11.08 -1.15 15.65
N MET A 57 11.95 -2.17 15.59
CA MET A 57 13.26 -2.06 14.95
C MET A 57 13.15 -1.73 13.46
N LEU A 58 12.19 -2.32 12.75
CA LEU A 58 11.94 -2.04 11.34
C LEU A 58 11.47 -0.60 11.13
N ALA A 59 10.51 -0.14 11.95
CA ALA A 59 10.03 1.23 11.90
C ALA A 59 11.11 2.27 12.26
N ASP A 60 12.10 1.88 13.07
CA ASP A 60 13.28 2.67 13.40
C ASP A 60 14.39 2.60 12.33
N GLY A 61 14.15 1.88 11.23
CA GLY A 61 15.01 1.85 10.04
C GLY A 61 16.01 0.70 9.97
N GLY A 62 15.84 -0.34 10.79
CA GLY A 62 16.67 -1.53 10.70
C GLY A 62 16.40 -2.34 9.43
N GLU A 63 17.45 -2.99 8.90
CA GLU A 63 17.44 -3.73 7.64
C GLU A 63 17.87 -5.20 7.78
N ALA A 64 18.35 -5.59 8.95
CA ALA A 64 18.81 -6.93 9.27
C ALA A 64 18.24 -7.41 10.62
N ILE A 65 18.08 -8.73 10.78
CA ILE A 65 17.62 -9.32 12.06
C ILE A 65 18.56 -8.93 13.22
N ALA A 66 19.86 -8.75 12.92
CA ALA A 66 20.86 -8.33 13.89
C ALA A 66 20.67 -6.89 14.39
N ASP A 67 19.92 -6.04 13.68
CA ASP A 67 19.67 -4.66 14.09
C ASP A 67 18.77 -4.57 15.33
N LEU A 68 18.14 -5.68 15.74
CA LEU A 68 17.55 -5.82 17.08
C LEU A 68 18.54 -5.50 18.21
N ALA A 69 19.85 -5.60 17.95
CA ALA A 69 20.89 -5.16 18.88
C ALA A 69 20.71 -3.70 19.31
N VAL A 70 20.17 -2.82 18.45
CA VAL A 70 19.87 -1.42 18.78
C VAL A 70 18.92 -1.35 19.97
N LEU A 71 17.80 -2.06 19.92
CA LEU A 71 16.82 -2.09 21.02
C LEU A 71 17.38 -2.83 22.24
N ARG A 72 18.10 -3.94 22.01
CA ARG A 72 18.67 -4.79 23.08
C ARG A 72 19.72 -4.08 23.91
N ASN A 73 20.53 -3.20 23.31
CA ASN A 73 21.53 -2.42 24.01
C ASN A 73 20.91 -1.31 24.88
N GLU A 74 19.64 -0.98 24.66
CA GLU A 74 18.88 0.04 25.40
C GLU A 74 17.83 -0.62 26.32
N ALA A 75 18.25 -1.63 27.10
CA ALA A 75 17.37 -2.40 27.98
C ALA A 75 16.59 -1.55 29.01
N ALA A 76 17.08 -0.35 29.34
CA ALA A 76 16.36 0.60 30.20
C ALA A 76 15.07 1.15 29.54
N LEU A 77 15.01 1.18 28.20
CA LEU A 77 13.83 1.60 27.45
C LEU A 77 12.98 0.41 26.99
N PHE A 78 13.61 -0.63 26.43
CA PHE A 78 12.90 -1.70 25.74
C PHE A 78 12.74 -2.98 26.59
N GLY A 79 13.41 -3.05 27.75
CA GLY A 79 13.45 -4.26 28.56
C GLY A 79 14.29 -5.37 27.91
N PRO A 80 14.04 -6.64 28.26
CA PRO A 80 14.78 -7.76 27.70
C PRO A 80 14.37 -8.06 26.25
N VAL A 81 15.19 -7.63 25.29
CA VAL A 81 15.03 -7.93 23.85
C VAL A 81 15.77 -9.21 23.48
N ALA A 82 15.18 -10.01 22.61
CA ALA A 82 15.73 -11.31 22.20
C ALA A 82 17.05 -11.19 21.41
N SER A 83 17.80 -12.30 21.39
CA SER A 83 18.99 -12.45 20.55
C SER A 83 18.63 -12.67 19.08
N ASP A 84 19.55 -12.34 18.17
CA ASP A 84 19.34 -12.45 16.72
C ASP A 84 18.96 -13.89 16.29
N PRO A 85 19.60 -14.97 16.82
CA PRO A 85 19.17 -16.34 16.52
C PRO A 85 17.77 -16.69 17.05
N THR A 86 17.33 -16.04 18.12
CA THR A 86 16.00 -16.26 18.70
C THR A 86 14.92 -15.58 17.86
N ALA A 87 15.18 -14.34 17.41
CA ALA A 87 14.32 -13.65 16.46
C ALA A 87 14.26 -14.38 15.10
N TRP A 88 15.40 -14.85 14.58
CA TRP A 88 15.42 -15.67 13.37
C TRP A 88 14.56 -16.92 13.51
N ARG A 89 14.65 -17.63 14.65
CA ARG A 89 13.84 -18.84 14.89
C ARG A 89 12.36 -18.52 14.90
N LEU A 90 11.95 -17.42 15.54
CA LEU A 90 10.57 -16.97 15.47
C LEU A 90 10.12 -16.77 14.02
N LEU A 91 10.85 -15.95 13.25
CA LEU A 91 10.50 -15.67 11.85
C LEU A 91 10.44 -16.94 11.00
N SER A 92 11.30 -17.92 11.28
CA SER A 92 11.31 -19.22 10.58
C SER A 92 10.11 -20.11 10.89
N GLN A 93 9.40 -19.85 11.99
CA GLN A 93 8.22 -20.61 12.44
C GLN A 93 6.89 -19.94 12.04
N LEU A 94 6.93 -18.72 11.48
CA LEU A 94 5.73 -17.99 11.04
C LEU A 94 5.27 -18.51 9.67
N ASP A 95 4.35 -19.47 9.69
CA ASP A 95 3.63 -19.94 8.51
C ASP A 95 2.44 -19.03 8.17
N GLU A 96 1.71 -19.34 7.10
CA GLU A 96 0.57 -18.53 6.66
C GLU A 96 -0.54 -18.41 7.71
N SER A 97 -0.74 -19.44 8.55
CA SER A 97 -1.72 -19.39 9.62
C SER A 97 -1.29 -18.39 10.69
N ALA A 98 -0.03 -18.43 11.12
CA ALA A 98 0.51 -17.48 12.08
C ALA A 98 0.50 -16.05 11.51
N LEU A 99 0.81 -15.86 10.22
CA LEU A 99 0.71 -14.56 9.56
C LEU A 99 -0.74 -14.05 9.50
N ALA A 100 -1.73 -14.93 9.30
CA ALA A 100 -3.14 -14.57 9.36
C ALA A 100 -3.55 -14.07 10.76
N GLU A 101 -3.11 -14.75 11.81
CA GLU A 101 -3.34 -14.33 13.20
C GLU A 101 -2.66 -12.98 13.50
N LEU A 102 -1.43 -12.75 13.01
CA LEU A 102 -0.75 -11.45 13.16
C LEU A 102 -1.48 -10.32 12.41
N ARG A 103 -2.02 -10.60 11.20
CA ARG A 103 -2.86 -9.63 10.48
C ARG A 103 -4.13 -9.32 11.27
N SER A 104 -4.79 -10.33 11.83
CA SER A 104 -5.98 -10.14 12.69
C SER A 104 -5.66 -9.28 13.91
N ALA A 105 -4.55 -9.57 14.60
CA ALA A 105 -4.08 -8.78 15.73
C ALA A 105 -3.79 -7.31 15.35
N ARG A 106 -3.20 -7.07 14.17
CA ARG A 106 -2.98 -5.71 13.64
C ARG A 106 -4.31 -5.00 13.32
N ALA A 107 -5.30 -5.70 12.77
CA ALA A 107 -6.62 -5.13 12.51
C ALA A 107 -7.30 -4.69 13.83
N HIS A 108 -7.22 -5.51 14.87
CA HIS A 108 -7.76 -5.17 16.19
C HIS A 108 -7.06 -3.95 16.80
N ALA A 109 -5.73 -3.90 16.76
CA ALA A 109 -4.97 -2.75 17.23
C ALA A 109 -5.33 -1.47 16.46
N ARG A 110 -5.56 -1.57 15.14
CA ARG A 110 -6.00 -0.44 14.31
C ARG A 110 -7.40 0.03 14.69
N GLU A 111 -8.32 -0.89 14.97
CA GLU A 111 -9.67 -0.53 15.45
C GLU A 111 -9.60 0.30 16.74
N VAL A 112 -8.76 -0.12 17.69
CA VAL A 112 -8.53 0.64 18.93
C VAL A 112 -7.90 2.00 18.63
N ALA A 113 -6.87 2.06 17.78
CA ALA A 113 -6.20 3.30 17.41
C ALA A 113 -7.15 4.30 16.73
N TRP A 114 -8.00 3.82 15.82
CA TRP A 114 -9.00 4.64 15.12
C TRP A 114 -10.12 5.11 16.05
N ALA A 115 -10.58 4.27 16.98
CA ALA A 115 -11.55 4.67 17.99
C ALA A 115 -10.98 5.79 18.90
N GLN A 116 -9.74 5.63 19.38
CA GLN A 116 -9.06 6.65 20.18
C GLN A 116 -8.82 7.94 19.39
N HIS A 117 -8.43 7.84 18.11
CA HIS A 117 -8.34 9.00 17.23
C HIS A 117 -9.69 9.70 17.12
N ALA A 118 -10.78 8.94 16.90
CA ALA A 118 -12.12 9.50 16.77
C ALA A 118 -12.58 10.27 18.01
N GLU A 119 -12.26 9.76 19.20
CA GLU A 119 -12.58 10.43 20.47
C GLU A 119 -11.85 11.78 20.64
N VAL A 120 -10.62 11.91 20.12
CA VAL A 120 -9.77 13.09 20.33
C VAL A 120 -9.83 14.09 19.18
N HIS A 121 -9.89 13.58 17.95
CA HIS A 121 -9.72 14.35 16.71
C HIS A 121 -10.92 14.25 15.75
N GLY A 122 -11.89 13.38 16.04
CA GLY A 122 -13.03 13.11 15.15
C GLY A 122 -12.69 12.14 14.03
N ASP A 123 -13.53 12.13 12.99
CA ASP A 123 -13.40 11.23 11.84
C ASP A 123 -11.99 11.25 11.23
N LEU A 124 -11.63 10.15 10.56
CA LEU A 124 -10.37 10.08 9.82
C LEU A 124 -10.23 11.25 8.83
N PRO A 125 -9.01 11.76 8.63
CA PRO A 125 -8.77 12.82 7.66
C PRO A 125 -9.22 12.38 6.25
N ARG A 126 -9.84 13.32 5.52
CA ARG A 126 -10.23 13.10 4.12
C ARG A 126 -9.07 13.52 3.19
N PRO A 127 -8.65 12.67 2.24
CA PRO A 127 -7.63 13.08 1.29
C PRO A 127 -8.18 14.20 0.42
N THR A 128 -7.33 15.18 0.12
CA THR A 128 -7.69 16.33 -0.73
C THR A 128 -7.17 16.12 -2.14
N VAL A 129 -8.02 16.46 -3.13
CA VAL A 129 -7.75 16.40 -4.56
C VAL A 129 -8.32 17.64 -5.21
N ALA A 130 -7.51 18.36 -5.99
CA ALA A 130 -7.97 19.56 -6.72
C ALA A 130 -8.68 20.57 -5.79
N GLY A 131 -8.09 20.80 -4.61
CA GLY A 131 -8.63 21.68 -3.57
C GLY A 131 -9.91 21.18 -2.88
N ARG A 132 -10.34 19.94 -3.11
CA ARG A 132 -11.61 19.38 -2.58
C ARG A 132 -11.36 18.11 -1.78
N PRO A 133 -12.06 17.89 -0.65
CA PRO A 133 -12.01 16.61 0.03
C PRO A 133 -12.63 15.51 -0.84
N VAL A 134 -12.04 14.32 -0.80
CA VAL A 134 -12.63 13.10 -1.35
C VAL A 134 -13.40 12.41 -0.23
N ASP A 135 -14.64 12.04 -0.52
CA ASP A 135 -15.48 11.34 0.45
C ASP A 135 -15.02 9.89 0.63
N GLY A 136 -15.08 9.44 1.89
CA GLY A 136 -14.84 8.06 2.28
C GLY A 136 -13.37 7.67 2.37
N LEU A 137 -13.11 6.36 2.20
CA LEU A 137 -11.78 5.77 2.24
C LEU A 137 -11.18 5.68 0.84
N VAL A 138 -9.89 5.96 0.71
CA VAL A 138 -9.16 5.82 -0.55
C VAL A 138 -8.01 4.83 -0.37
N LEU A 139 -8.09 3.70 -1.07
CA LEU A 139 -7.09 2.64 -1.06
C LEU A 139 -6.22 2.75 -2.31
N ASP A 140 -4.91 2.79 -2.13
CA ASP A 140 -3.94 2.80 -3.22
C ASP A 140 -3.19 1.48 -3.29
N ILE A 141 -3.34 0.76 -4.40
CA ILE A 141 -2.56 -0.44 -4.70
C ILE A 141 -1.46 -0.11 -5.70
N ASP A 142 -0.23 -0.47 -5.35
CA ASP A 142 0.92 -0.35 -6.25
C ASP A 142 2.00 -1.40 -5.95
N ALA A 143 2.80 -1.74 -6.96
CA ALA A 143 3.88 -2.70 -6.86
C ALA A 143 5.24 -2.01 -6.90
N THR A 144 6.19 -2.53 -6.12
CA THR A 144 7.56 -2.01 -6.11
C THR A 144 8.57 -3.11 -6.30
N ILE A 145 9.71 -2.79 -6.91
CA ILE A 145 10.88 -3.66 -6.94
C ILE A 145 11.72 -3.45 -5.69
N VAL A 146 12.12 -4.55 -5.07
CA VAL A 146 13.13 -4.61 -4.00
C VAL A 146 14.35 -5.34 -4.53
N ILE A 147 15.42 -4.59 -4.80
CA ILE A 147 16.64 -5.12 -5.43
C ILE A 147 17.36 -6.05 -4.46
N CYS A 148 17.81 -7.19 -4.97
CA CYS A 148 18.66 -8.12 -4.24
C CYS A 148 20.01 -8.27 -4.93
N HIS A 149 21.07 -8.42 -4.15
CA HIS A 149 22.44 -8.66 -4.62
C HIS A 149 22.93 -10.08 -4.32
N SER A 150 22.01 -10.98 -3.99
CA SER A 150 22.28 -12.36 -3.60
C SER A 150 21.16 -13.27 -4.08
N GLU A 151 21.47 -14.53 -4.34
CA GLU A 151 20.52 -15.57 -4.75
C GLU A 151 19.65 -16.02 -3.57
N LYS A 152 18.69 -15.17 -3.18
CA LYS A 152 17.64 -15.52 -2.21
C LYS A 152 16.57 -16.32 -2.92
N GLU A 153 15.91 -17.21 -2.19
CA GLU A 153 14.72 -17.92 -2.68
C GLU A 153 13.68 -16.92 -3.21
N SER A 154 13.14 -17.20 -4.40
CA SER A 154 12.19 -16.35 -5.14
C SER A 154 12.69 -14.97 -5.58
N ALA A 155 13.94 -14.58 -5.26
CA ALA A 155 14.56 -13.43 -5.91
C ALA A 155 14.91 -13.82 -7.35
N THR A 156 14.32 -13.12 -8.31
CA THR A 156 14.43 -13.46 -9.73
C THR A 156 14.57 -12.20 -10.59
N ARG A 157 14.84 -12.37 -11.88
CA ARG A 157 14.88 -11.27 -12.84
C ARG A 157 13.51 -10.61 -12.96
N THR A 158 13.49 -9.29 -12.80
CA THR A 158 12.32 -8.43 -12.91
C THR A 158 12.11 -7.95 -14.34
N TRP A 159 10.91 -7.45 -14.64
CA TRP A 159 10.59 -6.85 -15.93
C TRP A 159 11.44 -5.60 -16.25
N LYS A 160 11.85 -4.83 -15.23
CA LYS A 160 12.79 -3.69 -15.35
C LYS A 160 14.25 -4.13 -15.55
N LYS A 161 14.50 -5.42 -15.84
CA LYS A 161 15.84 -6.00 -16.03
C LYS A 161 16.76 -5.89 -14.80
N THR A 162 16.20 -5.65 -13.62
CA THR A 162 16.86 -5.79 -12.31
C THR A 162 16.64 -7.17 -11.71
N PHE A 163 17.25 -7.49 -10.56
CA PHE A 163 17.10 -8.77 -9.85
C PHE A 163 16.61 -8.52 -8.42
N GLY A 164 15.61 -9.29 -7.97
CA GLY A 164 15.05 -9.13 -6.62
C GLY A 164 13.61 -9.62 -6.48
N PHE A 165 12.84 -8.94 -5.64
CA PHE A 165 11.42 -9.21 -5.38
C PHE A 165 10.53 -8.12 -5.99
N HIS A 166 9.25 -8.43 -6.14
CA HIS A 166 8.25 -7.52 -6.71
C HIS A 166 6.98 -7.44 -5.83
N PRO A 167 7.07 -7.04 -4.54
CA PRO A 167 5.91 -6.96 -3.66
C PRO A 167 4.80 -6.05 -4.20
N LEU A 168 3.56 -6.43 -3.92
CA LEU A 168 2.35 -5.65 -4.18
C LEU A 168 1.82 -5.16 -2.83
N LEU A 169 1.53 -3.86 -2.71
CA LEU A 169 1.21 -3.20 -1.45
C LEU A 169 -0.13 -2.45 -1.57
N CYS A 170 -0.84 -2.29 -0.46
CA CYS A 170 -2.04 -1.48 -0.36
C CYS A 170 -1.92 -0.50 0.82
N PHE A 171 -2.11 0.78 0.54
CA PHE A 171 -2.05 1.86 1.53
C PHE A 171 -3.40 2.58 1.63
N LEU A 172 -3.70 3.10 2.82
CA LEU A 172 -4.82 3.99 3.03
C LEU A 172 -4.36 5.44 2.80
N ASP A 173 -4.82 6.09 1.74
CA ASP A 173 -4.41 7.46 1.40
C ASP A 173 -4.90 8.51 2.42
N ASN A 174 -5.98 8.20 3.15
CA ASN A 174 -6.51 9.05 4.23
C ASN A 174 -5.44 9.33 5.30
N THR A 175 -4.82 8.29 5.84
CA THR A 175 -3.88 8.37 6.97
C THR A 175 -2.43 8.13 6.54
N GLY A 176 -2.23 7.40 5.44
CA GLY A 176 -0.95 6.91 4.96
C GLY A 176 -0.58 5.51 5.41
N GLU A 177 -1.37 4.90 6.28
CA GLU A 177 -1.09 3.59 6.88
C GLU A 177 -0.99 2.48 5.83
N ALA A 178 -0.09 1.54 6.07
CA ALA A 178 -0.02 0.31 5.30
C ALA A 178 -1.13 -0.66 5.73
N LEU A 179 -2.03 -0.99 4.80
CA LEU A 179 -3.11 -1.93 5.06
C LEU A 179 -2.64 -3.37 4.81
N ALA A 180 -2.05 -3.63 3.65
CA ALA A 180 -1.63 -4.98 3.27
C ALA A 180 -0.41 -4.99 2.36
N GLY A 181 0.23 -6.16 2.27
CA GLY A 181 1.34 -6.38 1.37
C GLY A 181 1.57 -7.86 1.11
N LEU A 182 1.78 -8.18 -0.16
CA LEU A 182 2.07 -9.51 -0.66
C LEU A 182 3.48 -9.52 -1.23
N LEU A 183 4.39 -10.26 -0.58
CA LEU A 183 5.73 -10.48 -1.12
C LEU A 183 5.64 -11.44 -2.30
N ARG A 184 6.24 -11.07 -3.42
CA ARG A 184 6.22 -11.86 -4.65
C ARG A 184 7.61 -12.00 -5.25
N GLU A 185 7.79 -13.06 -6.02
CA GLU A 185 9.01 -13.25 -6.80
C GLU A 185 9.26 -12.10 -7.78
N GLY A 186 10.53 -11.83 -8.11
CA GLY A 186 10.89 -10.74 -9.01
C GLY A 186 10.24 -10.78 -10.39
N ARG A 187 9.98 -11.99 -10.92
CA ARG A 187 9.32 -12.23 -12.21
C ARG A 187 7.79 -12.21 -12.15
N ALA A 188 7.20 -11.94 -10.99
CA ALA A 188 5.74 -11.92 -10.83
C ALA A 188 5.10 -10.90 -11.79
N GLY A 189 4.01 -11.32 -12.42
CA GLY A 189 3.25 -10.51 -13.36
C GLY A 189 2.77 -9.21 -12.71
N SER A 190 2.84 -8.11 -13.45
CA SER A 190 2.37 -6.82 -12.93
C SER A 190 0.86 -6.85 -12.71
N ASN A 191 0.09 -7.55 -13.55
CA ASN A 191 -1.37 -7.58 -13.56
C ASN A 191 -1.99 -8.94 -13.14
N THR A 192 -1.28 -9.74 -12.33
CA THR A 192 -1.80 -11.02 -11.84
C THR A 192 -3.07 -10.80 -11.01
N THR A 193 -4.22 -11.29 -11.48
CA THR A 193 -5.52 -11.10 -10.83
C THR A 193 -5.54 -11.61 -9.38
N ALA A 194 -5.03 -12.82 -9.15
CA ALA A 194 -5.05 -13.44 -7.82
C ALA A 194 -4.26 -12.61 -6.77
N ASP A 195 -3.15 -12.00 -7.18
CA ASP A 195 -2.34 -11.16 -6.30
C ASP A 195 -3.09 -9.90 -5.86
N HIS A 196 -3.80 -9.25 -6.80
CA HIS A 196 -4.57 -8.04 -6.52
C HIS A 196 -5.78 -8.32 -5.63
N ILE A 197 -6.49 -9.44 -5.89
CA ILE A 197 -7.58 -9.90 -5.03
C ILE A 197 -7.06 -10.16 -3.62
N SER A 198 -5.97 -10.93 -3.48
CA SER A 198 -5.37 -11.24 -2.17
C SER A 198 -4.99 -9.99 -1.39
N VAL A 199 -4.32 -9.03 -2.04
CA VAL A 199 -3.92 -7.77 -1.38
C VAL A 199 -5.14 -6.89 -1.03
N LEU A 200 -6.14 -6.81 -1.90
CA LEU A 200 -7.36 -6.05 -1.61
C LEU A 200 -8.14 -6.67 -0.44
N ASP A 201 -8.37 -7.98 -0.45
CA ASP A 201 -9.12 -8.67 0.59
C ASP A 201 -8.39 -8.54 1.94
N GLN A 202 -7.06 -8.74 1.95
CA GLN A 202 -6.25 -8.47 3.13
C GLN A 202 -6.37 -7.01 3.59
N ALA A 203 -6.35 -6.03 2.68
CA ALA A 203 -6.49 -4.62 3.05
C ALA A 203 -7.88 -4.29 3.63
N LEU A 204 -8.94 -4.89 3.09
CA LEU A 204 -10.31 -4.70 3.58
C LEU A 204 -10.49 -5.30 4.99
N THR A 205 -9.88 -6.46 5.28
CA THR A 205 -9.91 -7.04 6.65
C THR A 205 -9.18 -6.20 7.69
N GLN A 206 -8.40 -5.20 7.27
CA GLN A 206 -7.64 -4.32 8.15
C GLN A 206 -8.42 -3.07 8.55
N ILE A 207 -9.56 -2.81 7.89
CA ILE A 207 -10.45 -1.70 8.15
C ILE A 207 -11.55 -2.19 9.11
N PRO A 208 -11.82 -1.51 10.23
CA PRO A 208 -12.88 -1.89 11.16
C PRO A 208 -14.24 -2.02 10.44
N ASP A 209 -15.00 -3.06 10.76
CA ASP A 209 -16.23 -3.43 10.04
C ASP A 209 -17.24 -2.28 9.96
N ALA A 210 -17.41 -1.53 11.05
CA ALA A 210 -18.32 -0.38 11.10
C ALA A 210 -17.93 0.71 10.08
N VAL A 211 -16.62 0.93 9.88
CA VAL A 211 -16.11 1.91 8.89
C VAL A 211 -16.17 1.30 7.49
N ARG A 212 -15.72 0.05 7.33
CA ARG A 212 -15.68 -0.67 6.05
C ARG A 212 -17.05 -0.75 5.39
N HIS A 213 -18.09 -1.08 6.14
CA HIS A 213 -19.45 -1.23 5.64
C HIS A 213 -20.28 0.07 5.71
N GLY A 214 -19.83 1.07 6.48
CA GLY A 214 -20.52 2.36 6.65
C GLY A 214 -20.01 3.49 5.77
N THR A 215 -18.91 3.30 5.05
CA THR A 215 -18.19 4.36 4.33
C THR A 215 -17.91 3.97 2.88
N PRO A 216 -18.11 4.87 1.90
CA PRO A 216 -17.67 4.62 0.52
C PRO A 216 -16.17 4.37 0.45
N ILE A 217 -15.75 3.46 -0.43
CA ILE A 217 -14.35 3.09 -0.66
C ILE A 217 -14.01 3.35 -2.13
N LEU A 218 -12.97 4.14 -2.38
CA LEU A 218 -12.37 4.29 -3.70
C LEU A 218 -11.05 3.54 -3.76
N LEU A 219 -10.98 2.51 -4.59
CA LEU A 219 -9.74 1.84 -4.92
C LEU A 219 -9.06 2.50 -6.12
N ARG A 220 -7.79 2.85 -6.00
CA ARG A 220 -6.96 3.32 -7.11
C ARG A 220 -5.77 2.39 -7.32
N SER A 221 -5.41 2.23 -8.58
CA SER A 221 -4.21 1.51 -9.00
C SER A 221 -3.75 2.05 -10.35
N ASP A 222 -2.51 1.80 -10.73
CA ASP A 222 -2.05 2.11 -12.08
C ASP A 222 -2.67 1.10 -13.09
N SER A 223 -2.10 0.98 -14.30
CA SER A 223 -2.57 0.00 -15.28
C SER A 223 -2.37 -1.46 -14.87
N ALA A 224 -1.57 -1.74 -13.84
CA ALA A 224 -1.35 -3.10 -13.36
C ALA A 224 -2.61 -3.65 -12.67
N GLY A 225 -3.37 -2.79 -12.00
CA GLY A 225 -4.69 -3.11 -11.41
C GLY A 225 -5.85 -3.16 -12.41
N SER A 226 -5.59 -3.16 -13.72
CA SER A 226 -6.65 -3.11 -14.74
C SER A 226 -7.10 -4.49 -15.25
N SER A 227 -6.76 -5.59 -14.57
CA SER A 227 -7.17 -6.93 -15.01
C SER A 227 -8.68 -7.10 -14.84
N HIS A 228 -9.34 -7.63 -15.88
CA HIS A 228 -10.81 -7.77 -15.86
C HIS A 228 -11.31 -8.62 -14.69
N GLY A 229 -10.58 -9.68 -14.31
CA GLY A 229 -10.94 -10.50 -13.16
C GLY A 229 -10.84 -9.77 -11.83
N PHE A 230 -9.90 -8.84 -11.67
CA PHE A 230 -9.81 -8.04 -10.44
C PHE A 230 -10.93 -7.01 -10.37
N LEU A 231 -11.24 -6.34 -11.48
CA LEU A 231 -12.34 -5.38 -11.52
C LEU A 231 -13.71 -6.05 -11.32
N ALA A 232 -13.89 -7.28 -11.85
CA ALA A 232 -15.07 -8.09 -11.57
C ALA A 232 -15.18 -8.47 -10.08
N HIS A 233 -14.07 -8.78 -9.40
CA HIS A 233 -14.06 -9.02 -7.95
C HIS A 233 -14.52 -7.78 -7.18
N ILE A 234 -14.07 -6.58 -7.56
CA ILE A 234 -14.51 -5.32 -6.93
C ILE A 234 -16.03 -5.12 -7.10
N GLN A 235 -16.59 -5.45 -8.27
CA GLN A 235 -18.04 -5.41 -8.45
C GLN A 235 -18.77 -6.45 -7.60
N ALA A 236 -18.25 -7.67 -7.50
CA ALA A 236 -18.83 -8.71 -6.65
C ALA A 236 -18.85 -8.32 -5.17
N LEU A 237 -17.83 -7.61 -4.68
CA LEU A 237 -17.82 -7.04 -3.32
C LEU A 237 -18.96 -6.02 -3.13
N ARG A 238 -19.31 -5.26 -4.16
CA ARG A 238 -20.44 -4.33 -4.12
C ARG A 238 -21.78 -5.03 -4.01
N GLU A 239 -21.93 -6.15 -4.70
CA GLU A 239 -23.10 -7.02 -4.57
C GLU A 239 -23.22 -7.61 -3.16
N GLN A 240 -22.09 -7.75 -2.45
CA GLN A 240 -21.99 -8.17 -1.05
C GLN A 240 -22.07 -6.99 -0.04
N HIS A 241 -22.71 -5.88 -0.42
CA HIS A 241 -22.96 -4.71 0.43
C HIS A 241 -21.71 -3.89 0.83
N LEU A 242 -20.62 -3.97 0.07
CA LEU A 242 -19.50 -3.04 0.23
C LEU A 242 -19.63 -1.88 -0.78
N ASP A 243 -19.74 -0.63 -0.34
CA ASP A 243 -19.73 0.52 -1.27
C ASP A 243 -18.32 0.82 -1.76
N ILE A 244 -17.76 -0.08 -2.57
CA ILE A 244 -16.44 0.07 -3.18
C ILE A 244 -16.56 0.43 -4.65
N ARG A 245 -15.70 1.32 -5.14
CA ARG A 245 -15.56 1.77 -6.54
C ARG A 245 -14.09 1.72 -6.96
N PHE A 246 -13.80 1.66 -8.26
CA PHE A 246 -12.42 1.66 -8.76
C PHE A 246 -12.11 2.86 -9.66
N SER A 247 -10.82 3.19 -9.70
CA SER A 247 -10.22 4.13 -10.65
C SER A 247 -8.82 3.64 -10.98
N VAL A 248 -8.67 2.94 -12.10
CA VAL A 248 -7.42 2.29 -12.51
C VAL A 248 -6.88 2.87 -13.80
N GLY A 249 -5.56 2.79 -13.99
CA GLY A 249 -4.97 3.07 -15.31
C GLY A 249 -5.46 2.05 -16.34
N ALA A 250 -5.49 2.39 -17.62
CA ALA A 250 -5.82 1.44 -18.68
C ALA A 250 -4.85 1.51 -19.86
N ALA A 251 -4.67 0.37 -20.54
CA ALA A 251 -3.79 0.27 -21.68
C ALA A 251 -4.34 1.02 -22.91
N ILE A 252 -3.46 1.71 -23.63
CA ILE A 252 -3.79 2.41 -24.89
C ILE A 252 -3.65 1.42 -26.06
N THR A 253 -4.69 0.64 -26.28
CA THR A 253 -4.82 -0.29 -27.43
C THR A 253 -5.22 0.47 -28.70
N GLU A 254 -5.20 -0.20 -29.86
CA GLU A 254 -5.57 0.45 -31.13
C GLU A 254 -7.03 0.98 -31.15
N PRO A 255 -8.05 0.25 -30.64
CA PRO A 255 -9.40 0.81 -30.50
C PRO A 255 -9.44 2.08 -29.64
N VAL A 256 -8.65 2.12 -28.55
CA VAL A 256 -8.55 3.30 -27.68
C VAL A 256 -7.89 4.46 -28.43
N ARG A 257 -6.85 4.22 -29.23
CA ARG A 257 -6.22 5.26 -30.08
C ARG A 257 -7.21 5.86 -31.08
N ALA A 258 -8.03 5.02 -31.72
CA ALA A 258 -9.08 5.48 -32.61
C ALA A 258 -10.11 6.36 -31.87
N ALA A 259 -10.52 5.96 -30.67
CA ALA A 259 -11.40 6.75 -29.81
C ALA A 259 -10.79 8.10 -29.41
N ILE A 260 -9.50 8.14 -29.05
CA ILE A 260 -8.79 9.39 -28.74
C ILE A 260 -8.82 10.36 -29.94
N ARG A 261 -8.56 9.87 -31.15
CA ARG A 261 -8.59 10.70 -32.37
C ARG A 261 -10.00 11.21 -32.71
N ALA A 262 -11.02 10.43 -32.39
CA ALA A 262 -12.41 10.81 -32.61
C ALA A 262 -12.97 11.73 -31.51
N ALA A 263 -12.29 11.87 -30.38
CA ALA A 263 -12.76 12.62 -29.23
C ALA A 263 -12.77 14.14 -29.50
N THR A 264 -13.91 14.79 -29.25
CA THR A 264 -14.11 16.23 -29.49
C THR A 264 -14.38 17.05 -28.22
N GLY A 265 -14.72 16.40 -27.10
CA GLY A 265 -15.13 17.03 -25.84
C GLY A 265 -13.99 17.38 -24.88
N TRP A 266 -12.83 17.80 -25.40
CA TRP A 266 -11.67 18.13 -24.57
C TRP A 266 -11.90 19.38 -23.73
N VAL A 267 -11.57 19.30 -22.45
CA VAL A 267 -11.59 20.42 -21.51
C VAL A 267 -10.24 20.52 -20.79
N PRO A 268 -9.80 21.71 -20.34
CA PRO A 268 -8.56 21.82 -19.57
C PRO A 268 -8.60 20.94 -18.31
N ALA A 269 -7.51 20.23 -18.04
CA ALA A 269 -7.32 19.49 -16.80
C ALA A 269 -7.12 20.46 -15.63
N VAL A 270 -7.30 19.99 -14.40
CA VAL A 270 -7.03 20.79 -13.19
C VAL A 270 -5.73 20.37 -12.53
N ASP A 271 -5.11 21.25 -11.75
CA ASP A 271 -3.96 20.95 -10.91
C ASP A 271 -4.36 20.48 -9.50
N THR A 272 -3.41 20.42 -8.57
CA THR A 272 -3.64 19.97 -7.19
C THR A 272 -4.52 20.92 -6.38
N ASN A 273 -4.55 22.21 -6.74
CA ASN A 273 -5.37 23.24 -6.09
C ASN A 273 -6.75 23.36 -6.74
N GLY A 274 -6.93 22.79 -7.94
CA GLY A 274 -8.16 22.86 -8.71
C GLY A 274 -8.12 23.93 -9.81
N ASP A 275 -6.98 24.57 -10.02
CA ASP A 275 -6.79 25.57 -11.06
C ASP A 275 -6.59 24.90 -12.42
N LEU A 276 -7.01 25.58 -13.49
CA LEU A 276 -6.90 25.05 -14.85
C LEU A 276 -5.44 24.94 -15.28
N ARG A 277 -5.08 23.84 -15.92
CA ARG A 277 -3.76 23.60 -16.52
C ARG A 277 -3.82 23.89 -18.01
N GLU A 278 -3.07 24.89 -18.44
CA GLU A 278 -3.02 25.33 -19.85
C GLU A 278 -2.42 24.27 -20.81
N HIS A 279 -1.64 23.32 -20.30
CA HIS A 279 -0.90 22.34 -21.11
C HIS A 279 -1.38 20.90 -20.93
N ALA A 280 -2.54 20.70 -20.31
CA ALA A 280 -3.15 19.39 -20.18
C ALA A 280 -4.66 19.48 -20.34
N GLU A 281 -5.22 18.50 -21.03
CA GLU A 281 -6.66 18.42 -21.29
C GLU A 281 -7.16 17.03 -20.95
N VAL A 282 -8.44 16.95 -20.61
CA VAL A 282 -9.14 15.71 -20.29
C VAL A 282 -10.40 15.61 -21.16
N CYS A 283 -10.72 14.40 -21.59
CA CYS A 283 -11.96 14.08 -22.30
C CYS A 283 -12.49 12.74 -21.80
N GLU A 284 -13.81 12.56 -21.79
CA GLU A 284 -14.41 11.24 -21.66
C GLU A 284 -14.54 10.61 -23.04
N ILE A 285 -14.12 9.35 -23.18
CA ILE A 285 -14.17 8.57 -24.43
C ILE A 285 -15.06 7.32 -24.28
N THR A 286 -15.82 7.23 -23.19
CA THR A 286 -16.83 6.18 -22.96
C THR A 286 -17.77 6.09 -24.15
N GLY A 287 -17.95 4.89 -24.72
CA GLY A 287 -18.82 4.65 -25.87
C GLY A 287 -18.19 4.92 -27.24
N LEU A 288 -16.94 5.41 -27.31
CA LEU A 288 -16.22 5.60 -28.59
C LEU A 288 -15.47 4.36 -29.07
N PHE A 289 -15.43 3.30 -28.26
CA PHE A 289 -14.85 2.01 -28.61
C PHE A 289 -15.56 0.88 -27.86
N ASP A 290 -15.38 -0.36 -28.33
CA ASP A 290 -15.91 -1.55 -27.66
C ASP A 290 -15.15 -1.83 -26.36
N ALA A 291 -15.84 -1.75 -25.24
CA ALA A 291 -15.30 -2.01 -23.90
C ALA A 291 -15.48 -3.48 -23.48
N ALA A 292 -15.61 -4.41 -24.43
CA ALA A 292 -15.74 -5.84 -24.15
C ALA A 292 -14.71 -6.34 -23.11
N GLY A 293 -15.23 -7.04 -22.09
CA GLY A 293 -14.44 -7.59 -20.99
C GLY A 293 -14.28 -6.65 -19.80
N TRP A 294 -14.53 -5.35 -19.94
CA TRP A 294 -14.63 -4.45 -18.80
C TRP A 294 -15.96 -4.63 -18.08
N PRO A 295 -16.00 -4.42 -16.75
CA PRO A 295 -17.24 -4.51 -16.00
C PRO A 295 -18.29 -3.49 -16.47
N GLU A 296 -19.59 -3.81 -16.33
CA GLU A 296 -20.67 -2.93 -16.76
C GLU A 296 -20.60 -1.58 -16.03
N GLY A 297 -20.88 -0.48 -16.76
CA GLY A 297 -20.82 0.87 -16.22
C GLY A 297 -19.41 1.46 -16.11
N THR A 298 -18.38 0.76 -16.58
CA THR A 298 -17.02 1.31 -16.68
C THR A 298 -16.98 2.49 -17.66
N ARG A 299 -16.44 3.60 -17.20
CA ARG A 299 -16.19 4.83 -17.96
C ARG A 299 -14.70 4.99 -18.22
N PHE A 300 -14.37 5.61 -19.34
CA PHE A 300 -12.99 5.82 -19.78
C PHE A 300 -12.71 7.31 -19.96
N LEU A 301 -11.77 7.81 -19.18
CA LEU A 301 -11.30 9.19 -19.27
C LEU A 301 -9.90 9.17 -19.88
N VAL A 302 -9.65 10.05 -20.84
CA VAL A 302 -8.32 10.30 -21.39
C VAL A 302 -7.82 11.64 -20.90
N ARG A 303 -6.59 11.66 -20.42
CA ARG A 303 -5.80 12.87 -20.25
C ARG A 303 -4.75 12.93 -21.35
N ARG A 304 -4.56 14.12 -21.92
CA ARG A 304 -3.41 14.44 -22.77
C ARG A 304 -2.62 15.59 -22.17
N GLU A 305 -1.29 15.51 -22.19
CA GLU A 305 -0.40 16.58 -21.73
C GLU A 305 0.68 16.91 -22.75
N ARG A 306 1.08 18.18 -22.84
CA ARG A 306 2.20 18.56 -23.69
C ARG A 306 3.47 17.96 -23.10
N PRO A 307 4.21 17.14 -23.86
CA PRO A 307 5.43 16.54 -23.38
C PRO A 307 6.48 17.62 -23.10
N HIS A 308 7.22 17.47 -21.99
CA HIS A 308 8.38 18.30 -21.72
C HIS A 308 9.56 17.87 -22.62
N PRO A 309 10.53 18.76 -22.90
CA PRO A 309 11.72 18.40 -23.67
C PRO A 309 12.42 17.17 -23.09
N GLY A 310 12.65 16.14 -23.90
CA GLY A 310 13.30 14.90 -23.48
C GLY A 310 12.37 13.81 -22.94
N ALA A 311 11.05 14.04 -22.90
CA ALA A 311 10.09 13.01 -22.53
C ALA A 311 10.16 11.80 -23.47
N GLN A 312 10.23 10.58 -22.90
CA GLN A 312 10.10 9.35 -23.68
C GLN A 312 8.62 9.09 -23.97
N LEU A 313 8.26 9.14 -25.25
CA LEU A 313 6.90 8.97 -25.73
C LEU A 313 6.72 7.67 -26.48
N SER A 314 5.49 7.15 -26.49
CA SER A 314 5.13 6.10 -27.44
C SER A 314 5.14 6.67 -28.87
N LEU A 315 5.19 5.80 -29.88
CA LEU A 315 5.07 6.23 -31.28
C LEU A 315 3.76 6.98 -31.52
N PHE A 316 2.65 6.52 -30.92
CA PHE A 316 1.36 7.20 -30.99
C PHE A 316 1.46 8.61 -30.41
N ASP A 317 1.97 8.74 -29.18
CA ASP A 317 2.12 10.06 -28.53
C ASP A 317 3.04 11.01 -29.31
N THR A 318 4.08 10.46 -29.95
CA THR A 318 5.00 11.24 -30.80
C THR A 318 4.28 11.78 -32.03
N LEU A 319 3.43 10.97 -32.68
CA LEU A 319 2.66 11.36 -33.87
C LEU A 319 1.58 12.38 -33.53
N GLU A 320 0.88 12.19 -32.42
CA GLU A 320 -0.17 13.11 -31.97
C GLU A 320 0.40 14.39 -31.34
N GLY A 321 1.68 14.39 -30.92
CA GLY A 321 2.33 15.54 -30.26
C GLY A 321 1.91 15.74 -28.81
N TRP A 322 1.28 14.73 -28.20
CA TRP A 322 0.74 14.75 -26.84
C TRP A 322 1.05 13.43 -26.14
N ARG A 323 1.30 13.47 -24.83
CA ARG A 323 1.36 12.27 -24.01
C ARG A 323 -0.02 11.91 -23.47
N HIS A 324 -0.52 10.72 -23.81
CA HIS A 324 -1.84 10.26 -23.39
C HIS A 324 -1.76 9.32 -22.18
N GLN A 325 -2.77 9.42 -21.32
CA GLN A 325 -3.01 8.52 -20.18
C GLN A 325 -4.50 8.21 -20.12
N ILE A 326 -4.85 6.95 -19.85
CA ILE A 326 -6.25 6.52 -19.76
C ILE A 326 -6.55 6.07 -18.34
N VAL A 327 -7.70 6.52 -17.84
CA VAL A 327 -8.30 6.10 -16.58
C VAL A 327 -9.58 5.36 -16.88
N ALA A 328 -9.71 4.14 -16.36
CA ALA A 328 -10.96 3.41 -16.29
C ALA A 328 -11.55 3.56 -14.88
N THR A 329 -12.82 3.96 -14.78
CA THR A 329 -13.51 4.11 -13.49
C THR A 329 -14.96 3.72 -13.59
N ASP A 330 -15.51 3.11 -12.54
CA ASP A 330 -16.94 2.82 -12.42
C ASP A 330 -17.68 3.82 -11.52
N THR A 331 -17.10 5.02 -11.37
CA THR A 331 -17.76 6.15 -10.71
C THR A 331 -18.93 6.65 -11.57
N PRO A 332 -20.17 6.67 -11.05
CA PRO A 332 -21.34 7.04 -11.84
C PRO A 332 -21.24 8.44 -12.47
N ALA A 333 -21.90 8.61 -13.61
CA ALA A 333 -22.09 9.94 -14.20
C ALA A 333 -22.78 10.88 -13.19
N GLY A 334 -22.37 12.14 -13.16
CA GLY A 334 -22.85 13.13 -12.19
C GLY A 334 -22.13 13.12 -10.83
N SER A 335 -21.31 12.11 -10.52
CA SER A 335 -20.52 12.03 -9.27
C SER A 335 -19.19 12.80 -9.34
N GLY A 336 -19.19 13.96 -9.99
CA GLY A 336 -18.00 14.80 -10.22
C GLY A 336 -17.72 15.07 -11.71
N SER A 337 -16.96 16.13 -11.97
CA SER A 337 -16.52 16.47 -13.33
C SER A 337 -15.40 15.56 -13.81
N VAL A 338 -15.23 15.43 -15.13
CA VAL A 338 -14.14 14.63 -15.72
C VAL A 338 -12.75 15.12 -15.27
N GLN A 339 -12.59 16.44 -15.06
CA GLN A 339 -11.37 17.02 -14.50
C GLN A 339 -11.10 16.53 -13.08
N PHE A 340 -12.13 16.51 -12.23
CA PHE A 340 -11.99 16.05 -10.85
C PHE A 340 -11.70 14.55 -10.79
N LEU A 341 -12.39 13.73 -11.58
CA LEU A 341 -12.18 12.29 -11.62
C LEU A 341 -10.76 11.92 -12.10
N GLU A 342 -10.25 12.60 -13.13
CA GLU A 342 -8.85 12.47 -13.56
C GLU A 342 -7.88 12.89 -12.46
N ALA A 343 -8.06 14.07 -11.86
CA ALA A 343 -7.19 14.55 -10.79
C ALA A 343 -7.20 13.62 -9.57
N ARG A 344 -8.36 13.02 -9.26
CA ARG A 344 -8.56 12.05 -8.18
C ARG A 344 -7.81 10.75 -8.46
N HIS A 345 -7.80 10.29 -9.70
CA HIS A 345 -6.97 9.17 -10.11
C HIS A 345 -5.48 9.51 -10.03
N ARG A 346 -5.07 10.66 -10.57
CA ARG A 346 -3.66 11.09 -10.59
C ARG A 346 -3.04 11.22 -9.21
N ALA A 347 -3.86 11.51 -8.20
CA ALA A 347 -3.44 11.51 -6.81
C ALA A 347 -2.99 10.14 -6.27
N HIS A 348 -3.22 9.04 -7.00
CA HIS A 348 -2.60 7.72 -6.74
C HIS A 348 -1.07 7.79 -6.67
N ALA A 349 -0.43 8.74 -7.35
CA ALA A 349 1.02 8.97 -7.26
C ALA A 349 1.54 9.20 -5.83
N ARG A 350 0.67 9.56 -4.86
CA ARG A 350 1.04 9.63 -3.43
C ARG A 350 1.50 8.28 -2.86
N VAL A 351 1.08 7.16 -3.45
CA VAL A 351 1.53 5.82 -3.07
C VAL A 351 3.05 5.66 -3.22
N GLU A 352 3.67 6.36 -4.17
CA GLU A 352 5.11 6.31 -4.39
C GLU A 352 5.88 6.83 -3.16
N ASP A 353 5.36 7.87 -2.50
CA ASP A 353 5.92 8.39 -1.26
C ASP A 353 5.75 7.40 -0.10
N ARG A 354 4.61 6.70 -0.04
CA ARG A 354 4.37 5.65 0.97
C ARG A 354 5.32 4.47 0.79
N ILE A 355 5.51 4.04 -0.45
CA ILE A 355 6.49 3.01 -0.81
C ILE A 355 7.90 3.47 -0.45
N ARG A 356 8.26 4.73 -0.76
CA ARG A 356 9.58 5.29 -0.43
C ARG A 356 9.84 5.31 1.07
N CYS A 357 8.87 5.77 1.87
CA CYS A 357 8.95 5.74 3.33
C CYS A 357 9.07 4.31 3.84
N GLY A 358 8.18 3.43 3.39
CA GLY A 358 8.13 2.04 3.83
C GLY A 358 9.37 1.20 3.45
N LYS A 359 10.08 1.58 2.37
CA LYS A 359 11.39 1.01 2.05
C LYS A 359 12.43 1.35 3.12
N ASN A 360 12.38 2.55 3.68
CA ASN A 360 13.30 2.97 4.74
C ASN A 360 12.91 2.41 6.12
N THR A 361 11.73 1.81 6.26
CA THR A 361 11.18 1.30 7.53
C THR A 361 10.84 -0.19 7.44
N GLY A 362 11.68 -0.94 6.72
CA GLY A 362 11.74 -2.40 6.85
C GLY A 362 11.41 -3.22 5.61
N PHE A 363 10.75 -2.69 4.56
CA PHE A 363 10.53 -3.49 3.34
C PHE A 363 11.39 -3.11 2.13
N GLY A 364 12.39 -2.24 2.33
CA GLY A 364 13.38 -1.89 1.29
C GLY A 364 14.49 -2.94 1.14
N ARG A 365 14.63 -3.83 2.12
CA ARG A 365 15.59 -4.93 2.12
C ARG A 365 15.01 -6.11 2.88
N PHE A 366 15.19 -7.31 2.33
CA PHE A 366 14.77 -8.56 2.96
C PHE A 366 15.99 -9.35 3.44
N PRO A 367 16.06 -9.78 4.71
CA PRO A 367 17.31 -10.20 5.34
C PRO A 367 17.68 -11.67 5.11
N SER A 368 16.75 -12.52 4.66
CA SER A 368 16.95 -13.97 4.62
C SER A 368 17.08 -14.53 3.21
N HIS A 369 17.80 -15.65 3.07
CA HIS A 369 17.75 -16.49 1.86
C HIS A 369 16.44 -17.28 1.75
N VAL A 370 15.71 -17.46 2.86
CA VAL A 370 14.45 -18.21 2.92
C VAL A 370 13.28 -17.27 2.66
N PHE A 371 12.42 -17.61 1.69
CA PHE A 371 11.32 -16.74 1.27
C PHE A 371 10.29 -16.51 2.38
N ALA A 372 9.91 -17.56 3.12
CA ALA A 372 8.93 -17.46 4.20
C ALA A 372 9.35 -16.48 5.32
N ILE A 373 10.65 -16.44 5.66
CA ILE A 373 11.18 -15.47 6.63
C ILE A 373 11.02 -14.04 6.10
N ASN A 374 11.22 -13.83 4.80
CA ASN A 374 11.03 -12.52 4.18
C ASN A 374 9.55 -12.12 4.08
N GLN A 375 8.63 -13.09 3.97
CA GLN A 375 7.19 -12.83 4.08
C GLN A 375 6.82 -12.37 5.49
N ALA A 376 7.32 -13.06 6.53
CA ALA A 376 7.13 -12.66 7.91
C ALA A 376 7.71 -11.27 8.20
N TRP A 377 8.91 -11.00 7.69
CA TRP A 377 9.56 -9.69 7.76
C TRP A 377 8.71 -8.59 7.13
N LEU A 378 8.14 -8.82 5.94
CA LEU A 378 7.21 -7.88 5.31
C LEU A 378 5.99 -7.61 6.21
N GLN A 379 5.36 -8.65 6.76
CA GLN A 379 4.17 -8.47 7.62
C GLN A 379 4.47 -7.64 8.87
N LEU A 380 5.64 -7.84 9.49
CA LEU A 380 6.07 -7.04 10.64
C LEU A 380 6.44 -5.60 10.22
N ALA A 381 7.08 -5.40 9.06
CA ALA A 381 7.34 -4.06 8.53
C ALA A 381 6.03 -3.27 8.32
N LEU A 382 5.00 -3.90 7.75
CA LEU A 382 3.68 -3.28 7.55
C LEU A 382 2.96 -2.94 8.86
N THR A 383 3.42 -3.46 10.01
CA THR A 383 2.82 -3.15 11.31
C THR A 383 3.24 -1.78 11.84
N GLY A 384 4.43 -1.30 11.47
CA GLY A 384 4.95 0.01 11.85
C GLY A 384 4.77 1.12 10.80
N ASN A 385 4.04 0.86 9.71
CA ASN A 385 3.96 1.73 8.52
C ASN A 385 2.57 2.29 8.25
#